data_AF-A0A7Z9YBN0-F1
#
_entry.id   AF-A0A7Z9YBN0-F1
#
_cell.length_a   1.000
_cell.length_b   1.000
_cell.length_c   1.000
_cell.angle_alpha   90.00
_cell.angle_beta   90.00
_cell.angle_gamma   90.00
#
_symmetry.space_group_name_H-M   'P 1'
#
loop_
_entity.id
_entity.type
_entity.pdbx_description
1 polymer ?
#
loop_
_entity_poly.entity_id
_entity_poly.type
_entity_poly.pdbx_seq_one_letter_code
_entity_poly.pdbx_strand_id
1 'polypeptide(L)' 'GAVAGIVIEEEADKFAYRNGLFVIGQSGQAAKILNDEKFRPRFW' A
#
# COMPACT_ATOMS: atom_id res chain seq x y z
N GLY A 1 19.75 -9.27 14.76
CA GLY A 1 19.07 -8.32 13.87
C GLY A 1 17.71 -7.99 14.46
N ALA A 2 17.27 -6.74 14.37
CA ALA A 2 15.93 -6.34 14.81
C ALA A 2 14.92 -6.67 13.71
N VAL A 3 13.82 -7.33 14.08
CA VAL A 3 12.69 -7.61 13.18
C VAL A 3 11.51 -6.81 13.71
N ALA A 4 10.96 -5.91 12.90
CA ALA A 4 9.71 -5.23 13.18
C ALA A 4 8.57 -6.02 12.54
N GLY A 5 7.60 -6.48 13.34
CA GLY A 5 6.35 -7.02 12.82
C GLY A 5 5.43 -5.89 12.42
N ILE A 6 4.97 -5.88 11.16
CA ILE A 6 3.91 -4.98 10.70
C ILE A 6 2.63 -5.80 10.66
N VAL A 7 1.62 -5.39 11.41
CA VAL A 7 0.26 -5.93 11.28
C VAL A 7 -0.47 -5.05 10.27
N ILE A 8 -0.92 -5.66 9.17
CA ILE A 8 -1.75 -4.99 8.17
C ILE A 8 -3.18 -5.43 8.43
N GLU A 9 -4.07 -4.48 8.66
CA GLU A 9 -5.50 -4.77 8.79
C GLU A 9 -6.05 -5.30 7.46
N GLU A 10 -6.99 -6.24 7.55
CA GLU A 10 -7.70 -6.74 6.38
C GLU A 10 -8.36 -5.56 5.64
N GLU A 11 -8.22 -5.53 4.31
CA GLU A 11 -8.77 -4.48 3.43
C GLU A 11 -8.14 -3.08 3.54
N ALA A 12 -7.06 -2.88 4.32
CA ALA A 12 -6.36 -1.60 4.41
C ALA A 12 -5.88 -1.09 3.03
N ASP A 13 -5.49 -2.00 2.14
CA ASP A 13 -5.13 -1.74 0.74
C ASP A 13 -6.30 -1.17 -0.07
N LYS A 14 -7.50 -1.77 0.04
CA LYS A 14 -8.71 -1.31 -0.63
C LYS A 14 -9.12 0.06 -0.14
N PHE A 15 -9.06 0.29 1.18
CA PHE A 15 -9.35 1.58 1.77
C PHE A 15 -8.41 2.66 1.23
N ALA A 16 -7.10 2.41 1.26
CA ALA A 16 -6.09 3.35 0.77
C ALA A 16 -6.32 3.67 -0.72
N TYR A 17 -6.51 2.65 -1.56
CA TYR A 17 -6.78 2.84 -2.99
C TYR A 17 -8.01 3.73 -3.23
N ARG A 18 -9.13 3.46 -2.53
CA ARG A 18 -10.38 4.24 -2.66
C ARG A 18 -10.25 5.69 -2.20
N ASN A 19 -9.36 5.95 -1.24
CA ASN A 19 -9.12 7.30 -0.72
C ASN A 19 -8.09 8.10 -1.54
N GLY A 20 -7.59 7.54 -2.65
CA GLY A 20 -6.56 8.18 -3.45
C GLY A 20 -5.19 8.16 -2.78
N LEU A 21 -4.95 7.19 -1.89
CA LEU A 21 -3.66 6.96 -1.23
C LEU A 21 -2.88 5.87 -1.98
N PHE A 22 -1.56 6.04 -2.06
CA PHE A 22 -0.70 5.03 -2.64
C PHE A 22 -0.59 3.81 -1.72
N VAL A 23 -0.73 2.62 -2.30
CA VAL A 23 -0.62 1.34 -1.62
C VAL A 23 0.77 0.78 -1.90
N ILE A 24 1.54 0.53 -0.83
CA ILE A 24 2.85 -0.10 -0.92
C ILE A 24 2.75 -1.51 -0.34
N GLY A 25 3.16 -2.50 -1.13
CA GLY A 25 3.20 -3.90 -0.72
C GLY A 25 4.60 -4.50 -0.84
N GLN A 26 4.83 -5.59 -0.13
CA GLN A 26 6.08 -6.34 -0.26
C GLN A 26 6.04 -7.21 -1.53
N SER A 27 7.16 -7.25 -2.24
CA SER A 27 7.42 -8.11 -3.39
C SER A 27 8.77 -8.79 -3.20
N GLY A 28 8.77 -9.91 -2.46
CA GLY A 28 10.00 -10.58 -2.08
C GLY A 28 10.88 -9.67 -1.22
N GLN A 29 12.01 -9.23 -1.78
CA GLN A 29 13.00 -8.38 -1.09
C GLN A 29 12.78 -6.87 -1.27
N ALA A 30 11.84 -6.46 -2.15
CA ALA A 30 11.60 -5.06 -2.44
C ALA A 30 10.17 -4.65 -2.10
N ALA A 31 9.95 -3.35 -1.90
CA ALA A 31 8.61 -2.77 -1.86
C ALA A 31 8.16 -2.39 -3.28
N LYS A 32 6.87 -2.50 -3.57
CA LYS A 32 6.25 -2.07 -4.83
C LYS A 32 5.01 -1.26 -4.58
N ILE A 33 4.74 -0.31 -5.47
CA ILE A 33 3.44 0.37 -5.54
C ILE A 33 2.45 -0.60 -6.19
N LEU A 34 1.29 -0.78 -5.56
CA LEU A 34 0.24 -1.70 -6.01
C LEU A 34 -0.89 -1.00 -6.77
N ASN A 35 -0.91 0.33 -6.78
CA ASN A 35 -1.89 1.08 -7.56
C ASN A 35 -1.73 0.80 -9.05
N ASP A 36 -2.84 0.63 -9.75
CA ASP A 36 -2.88 0.44 -11.21
C ASP A 36 -2.98 1.77 -11.96
N GLU A 37 -3.03 1.69 -13.29
CA GLU A 37 -3.13 2.87 -14.16
C GLU A 37 -4.44 3.66 -14.00
N LYS A 38 -5.46 3.08 -13.37
CA LYS A 38 -6.76 3.73 -13.13
C LYS A 38 -6.78 4.54 -11.84
N PHE A 39 -5.76 4.37 -10.99
CA PHE A 39 -5.64 5.05 -9.72
C PHE A 39 -5.63 6.58 -9.90
N ARG A 40 -6.37 7.27 -9.02
CA ARG A 40 -6.42 8.73 -8.97
C ARG A 40 -5.89 9.20 -7.62
N PRO A 41 -4.70 9.83 -7.56
CA PRO A 41 -4.14 10.30 -6.30
C PRO A 41 -4.94 11.47 -5.74
N ARG A 42 -5.07 11.51 -4.41
CA ARG A 42 -5.57 12.68 -3.70
C ARG A 42 -4.41 13.67 -3.52
N PHE A 43 -4.52 14.86 -4.11
CA PHE A 43 -3.60 15.98 -3.86
C PHE A 43 -4.08 16.78 -2.64
N TRP A 44 -3.15 17.22 -1.80
CA TRP A 44 -3.38 18.05 -0.60
C TRP A 44 -2.84 19.45 -0.84
#